data_AF-X1KIN7-F1
#
_entry.id   AF-X1KIN7-F1
#
_cell.length_a   1.000
_cell.length_b   1.000
_cell.length_c   1.000
_cell.angle_alpha   90.00
_cell.angle_beta   90.00
_cell.angle_gamma   90.00
#
_symmetry.space_group_name_H-M   'P 1'
#
loop_
_entity.id
_entity.type
_entity.pdbx_description
1 polymer ?
#
loop_
_entity_poly.entity_id
_entity_poly.type
_entity_poly.pdbx_seq_one_letter_code
_entity_poly.pdbx_strand_id
1 'polypeptide(L)'
;YLPKKIERLGGFYSIPGYGTEYLYCYLATDLVPSRLIAEDTEGIELVRVPPNQIPKLIASGEICDAKSIAALLMFLFVINR
;
A
#
# COMPACT_ATOMS: atom_id res chain seq x y z
N TYR A 1 2.57 2.60 13.20
CA TYR A 1 3.95 3.09 13.05
C TYR A 1 3.89 4.55 12.65
N LEU A 2 4.81 5.37 13.14
CA LEU A 2 4.99 6.74 12.68
C LEU A 2 6.15 6.75 11.66
N PRO A 3 5.92 7.12 10.39
CA PRO A 3 7.01 7.24 9.42
C PRO A 3 7.85 8.49 9.68
N LYS A 4 9.17 8.39 9.51
CA LYS A 4 10.08 9.54 9.51
C LYS A 4 10.44 10.02 8.11
N LYS A 5 10.25 9.17 7.10
CA LYS A 5 10.44 9.51 5.69
C LYS A 5 9.22 9.08 4.87
N ILE A 6 8.73 9.99 4.04
CA ILE A 6 7.62 9.75 3.11
C ILE A 6 8.06 10.18 1.71
N GLU A 7 7.92 9.29 0.74
CA GLU A 7 8.28 9.53 -0.65
C GLU A 7 7.08 9.27 -1.55
N ARG A 8 6.82 10.17 -2.52
CA ARG A 8 5.73 9.98 -3.48
C ARG A 8 6.19 9.03 -4.59
N LEU A 9 5.52 7.90 -4.74
CA LEU A 9 5.79 6.94 -5.83
C LEU A 9 5.01 7.28 -7.12
N GLY A 10 3.87 7.95 -6.98
CA GLY A 10 3.01 8.30 -8.12
C GLY A 10 1.54 8.31 -7.73
N GLY A 11 0.69 7.84 -8.63
CA GLY A 11 -0.74 7.69 -8.37
C GLY A 11 -1.50 7.13 -9.57
N PHE A 12 -2.77 6.82 -9.36
CA PHE A 12 -3.66 6.21 -10.36
C PHE A 12 -5.12 6.58 -10.08
N TYR A 13 -5.94 6.62 -11.12
CA TYR A 13 -7.39 6.73 -10.96
C TYR A 13 -7.94 5.42 -10.40
N SER A 14 -8.83 5.49 -9.41
CA SER A 14 -9.34 4.28 -8.75
C SER A 14 -10.29 3.49 -9.63
N ILE A 15 -11.16 4.18 -10.38
CA ILE A 15 -12.21 3.59 -11.22
C ILE A 15 -12.40 4.45 -12.49
N PRO A 16 -11.39 4.54 -13.37
CA PRO A 16 -11.48 5.35 -14.58
C PRO A 16 -12.60 4.81 -15.48
N GLY A 17 -13.57 5.66 -15.80
CA GLY A 17 -14.79 5.29 -16.54
C GLY A 17 -16.08 5.52 -15.75
N TYR A 18 -16.00 5.62 -14.43
CA TYR A 18 -17.14 5.97 -13.56
C TYR A 18 -16.80 7.10 -12.57
N GLY A 19 -15.57 7.11 -12.05
CA GLY A 19 -15.13 8.09 -11.07
C GLY A 19 -13.94 8.92 -11.55
N THR A 20 -13.77 10.09 -10.93
CA THR A 20 -12.62 10.98 -11.10
C THR A 20 -11.66 10.95 -9.91
N GLU A 21 -11.91 10.06 -8.94
CA GLU A 21 -11.04 9.90 -7.77
C GLU A 21 -9.64 9.46 -8.22
N TYR A 22 -8.65 10.29 -7.89
CA TYR A 22 -7.24 10.01 -8.12
C TYR A 22 -6.56 9.70 -6.80
N LEU A 23 -5.96 8.52 -6.72
CA LEU A 23 -5.26 8.04 -5.53
C LEU A 23 -3.77 8.32 -5.67
N TYR A 24 -3.20 8.98 -4.66
CA TYR A 24 -1.77 9.23 -4.57
C TYR A 24 -1.10 8.10 -3.76
N CYS A 25 -0.05 7.51 -4.32
CA CYS A 25 0.70 6.43 -3.68
C CYS A 25 1.99 6.98 -3.05
N TYR A 26 2.20 6.66 -1.77
CA TYR A 26 3.36 7.07 -0.99
C TYR A 26 4.05 5.86 -0.37
N LEU A 27 5.38 5.90 -0.36
CA LEU A 27 6.22 5.00 0.41
C LEU A 27 6.54 5.62 1.77
N ALA A 28 6.20 4.90 2.83
CA ALA A 28 6.56 5.25 4.21
C ALA A 28 7.76 4.40 4.66
N THR A 29 8.86 5.07 5.06
CA THR A 29 10.09 4.43 5.57
C THR A 29 10.52 5.05 6.89
N ASP A 30 11.58 4.49 7.49
CA ASP A 30 12.08 4.89 8.81
C ASP A 30 10.98 4.86 9.88
N LEU A 31 10.29 3.72 9.93
CA LEU A 31 9.10 3.52 10.75
C LEU A 31 9.47 3.39 12.23
N VAL A 32 8.93 4.27 13.07
CA VAL A 32 9.04 4.19 14.53
C VAL A 32 7.77 3.55 15.10
N PRO A 33 7.87 2.59 16.05
CA PRO A 33 6.70 2.07 16.74
C PRO A 33 5.88 3.21 17.36
N SER A 34 4.64 3.33 16.92
CA SER A 34 3.68 4.31 17.40
C SER A 34 2.32 3.77 17.00
N ARG A 35 1.58 3.23 17.98
CA ARG A 35 0.25 2.68 17.76
C ARG A 35 -0.74 3.80 18.00
N LEU A 36 -1.53 4.10 16.97
CA LEU A 36 -2.70 4.94 17.10
C LEU A 36 -3.91 4.01 17.21
N ILE A 37 -4.86 4.37 18.07
CA ILE A 37 -6.15 3.71 18.17
C ILE A 37 -7.16 4.75 17.69
N ALA A 38 -7.83 4.46 16.58
CA ALA A 38 -8.93 5.25 16.06
C ALA A 38 -10.24 4.47 16.23
N GLU A 39 -11.36 5.17 16.31
CA GLU A 39 -12.67 4.57 16.63
C GLU A 39 -13.05 3.43 15.67
N ASP A 40 -12.75 3.58 14.36
CA ASP A 40 -13.11 2.61 13.31
C ASP A 40 -11.98 1.62 12.94
N THR A 41 -11.08 1.30 13.87
CA THR A 41 -9.99 0.32 13.61
C THR A 41 -10.30 -1.10 14.09
N GLU A 42 -11.52 -1.33 14.58
CA GLU A 42 -11.99 -2.68 14.93
C GLU A 42 -11.97 -3.58 13.69
N GLY A 43 -11.23 -4.70 13.77
CA GLY A 43 -11.08 -5.65 12.66
C GLY A 43 -9.89 -5.40 11.73
N ILE A 44 -9.03 -4.40 11.99
CA ILE A 44 -7.78 -4.20 11.23
C ILE A 44 -6.61 -4.91 11.93
N GLU A 45 -5.96 -5.84 11.21
CA GLU A 45 -4.78 -6.57 11.68
C GLU A 45 -3.51 -6.16 10.89
N LEU A 46 -2.39 -6.03 11.60
CA LEU A 46 -1.09 -5.81 10.97
C LEU A 46 -0.46 -7.16 10.58
N VAL A 47 -0.34 -7.39 9.28
CA VAL A 47 0.41 -8.52 8.72
C VAL A 47 1.74 -8.01 8.14
N ARG A 48 2.85 -8.64 8.51
CA ARG A 48 4.18 -8.33 7.97
C ARG A 48 4.53 -9.33 6.88
N VAL A 49 4.81 -8.83 5.69
CA VAL A 49 5.16 -9.65 4.52
C VAL A 49 6.49 -9.15 3.94
N PRO A 50 7.45 -10.03 3.65
CA PRO A 50 8.66 -9.63 2.94
C PRO A 50 8.35 -9.29 1.47
N PRO A 51 9.02 -8.29 0.86
CA PRO A 51 8.73 -7.85 -0.51
C PRO A 51 8.69 -8.95 -1.57
N ASN A 52 9.54 -9.97 -1.43
CA ASN A 52 9.62 -11.09 -2.37
C ASN A 52 8.38 -12.00 -2.38
N GLN A 53 7.51 -11.93 -1.36
CA GLN A 53 6.26 -12.70 -1.31
C GLN A 53 5.09 -11.96 -1.97
N ILE A 54 5.19 -10.65 -2.19
CA ILE A 54 4.12 -9.82 -2.78
C ILE A 54 3.57 -10.43 -4.09
N PRO A 55 4.41 -10.81 -5.08
CA PRO A 55 3.87 -11.36 -6.34
C PRO A 55 3.05 -12.63 -6.14
N LYS A 56 3.45 -13.48 -5.19
CA LYS A 56 2.73 -14.73 -4.87
C LYS A 56 1.38 -14.44 -4.24
N LEU A 57 1.28 -13.50 -3.30
CA LEU A 57 0.03 -13.14 -2.64
C LEU A 57 -0.99 -12.50 -3.59
N ILE A 58 -0.50 -11.71 -4.55
CA ILE A 58 -1.35 -11.17 -5.62
C ILE A 58 -1.83 -12.31 -6.53
N ALA A 59 -0.93 -13.20 -6.95
CA ALA A 59 -1.25 -14.32 -7.83
C ALA A 59 -2.20 -15.36 -7.18
N SER A 60 -2.10 -15.59 -5.87
CA SER A 60 -3.00 -16.48 -5.13
C SER A 60 -4.38 -15.87 -4.88
N GLY A 61 -4.54 -14.56 -5.05
CA GLY A 61 -5.77 -13.84 -4.74
C GLY A 61 -5.94 -13.47 -3.27
N GLU A 62 -4.95 -13.78 -2.41
CA GLU A 62 -4.92 -13.30 -1.02
C GLU A 62 -4.87 -11.78 -0.95
N ILE A 63 -4.18 -11.14 -1.91
CA ILE A 63 -4.30 -9.70 -2.17
C ILE A 63 -5.08 -9.52 -3.47
N CYS A 64 -6.38 -9.22 -3.35
CA CYS A 64 -7.29 -9.01 -4.48
C CYS A 64 -7.81 -7.57 -4.63
N ASP A 65 -7.53 -6.68 -3.66
CA ASP A 65 -7.91 -5.26 -3.76
C ASP A 65 -7.07 -4.53 -4.81
N ALA A 66 -7.75 -3.86 -5.75
CA ALA A 66 -7.12 -3.22 -6.90
C ALA A 66 -6.12 -2.11 -6.51
N LYS A 67 -6.42 -1.33 -5.45
CA LYS A 67 -5.56 -0.22 -5.01
C LYS A 67 -4.28 -0.77 -4.39
N SER A 68 -4.42 -1.82 -3.58
CA SER A 68 -3.30 -2.54 -2.98
C SER A 68 -2.40 -3.17 -4.04
N ILE A 69 -2.97 -3.87 -5.02
CA ILE A 69 -2.22 -4.45 -6.14
C ILE A 69 -1.43 -3.37 -6.89
N ALA A 70 -2.09 -2.29 -7.30
CA ALA A 70 -1.44 -1.21 -8.04
C ALA A 70 -0.29 -0.56 -7.25
N ALA A 71 -0.52 -0.23 -5.97
CA ALA A 71 0.50 0.36 -5.10
C ALA A 71 1.70 -0.58 -4.84
N LEU A 72 1.44 -1.87 -4.61
CA LEU A 72 2.49 -2.86 -4.36
C LEU A 72 3.32 -3.14 -5.63
N LEU A 73 2.69 -3.19 -6.80
CA LEU A 73 3.42 -3.31 -8.07
C LEU A 73 4.24 -2.03 -8.35
N MET A 74 3.70 -0.83 -8.10
CA MET A 74 4.49 0.41 -8.17
C MET A 74 5.71 0.34 -7.26
N PHE A 75 5.56 -0.07 -6.00
CA PHE A 75 6.66 -0.28 -5.07
C PHE A 75 7.75 -1.20 -5.64
N LEU A 76 7.35 -2.37 -6.18
CA LEU A 76 8.29 -3.35 -6.73
C LEU A 76 9.04 -2.86 -7.97
N PHE A 77 8.45 -1.99 -8.80
CA PHE A 77 9.08 -1.53 -10.05
C PHE A 77 9.73 -0.15 -9.99
N VAL A 78 9.33 0.71 -9.05
CA VAL A 78 9.86 2.07 -8.90
C VAL A 78 11.09 2.09 -7.99
N ILE A 79 11.11 1.31 -6.92
CA ILE A 79 12.22 1.31 -5.94
C ILE A 79 13.41 0.44 -6.39
N ASN A 80 13.20 -0.50 -7.32
CA ASN A 80 14.27 -1.28 -7.92
C ASN A 80 15.03 -0.53 -9.04
N ARG A 81 14.96 0.81 -9.06
CA ARG A 81 15.76 1.68 -9.93
C ARG A 81 16.90 2.33 -9.17
#